data_AF-A0A7S0T4S8-F1
#
_entry.id   AF-A0A7S0T4S8-F1
#
_cell.length_a   1.000
_cell.length_b   1.000
_cell.length_c   1.000
_cell.angle_alpha   90.00
_cell.angle_beta   90.00
_cell.angle_gamma   90.00
#
_symmetry.space_group_name_H-M   'P 1'
#
loop_
_entity.id
_entity.type
_entity.pdbx_description
1 polymer ?
#
loop_
_entity_poly.entity_id
_entity_poly.type
_entity_poly.pdbx_seq_one_letter_code
_entity_poly.pdbx_strand_id
1 'polypeptide(L)'
;GDGHASWAPGEASRVWLHHSLDALDRDLRRTYGGGGLQFHRGAHAPALLAASRAVNASTIFATKRHEPAHVRNDAAVAARLSQDGVELVRLPGHLLFDPDKIQIDMRR
;
A
#
# COMPACT_ATOMS: atom_id res chain seq x y z
N GLY A 1 27.93 -8.93 8.93
CA GLY A 1 26.87 -9.39 9.84
C GLY A 1 25.64 -8.57 9.53
N ASP A 2 24.71 -9.15 8.78
CA ASP A 2 23.70 -8.39 8.03
C ASP A 2 22.37 -9.14 8.15
N GLY A 3 21.79 -9.12 9.35
CA GLY A 3 20.50 -9.72 9.64
C GLY A 3 19.36 -8.87 9.08
N HIS A 4 19.06 -9.01 7.78
CA HIS A 4 17.72 -8.79 7.25
C HIS A 4 17.18 -10.16 6.87
N ALA A 5 16.81 -10.94 7.88
CA ALA A 5 16.11 -12.20 7.65
C ALA A 5 14.84 -11.88 6.86
N SER A 6 14.79 -12.43 5.65
CA SER A 6 13.66 -12.49 4.75
C SER A 6 12.41 -13.00 5.47
N TRP A 7 11.60 -12.11 6.02
CA TRP A 7 10.22 -12.43 6.39
C TRP A 7 9.37 -12.45 5.12
N ALA A 8 9.68 -13.40 4.23
CA ALA A 8 8.73 -13.80 3.21
C ALA A 8 7.57 -14.51 3.95
N PRO A 9 6.30 -14.20 3.64
CA PRO A 9 5.18 -14.89 4.25
C PRO A 9 5.32 -16.40 4.01
N GLY A 10 5.19 -17.18 5.08
CA GLY A 10 5.17 -18.65 4.99
C GLY A 10 3.96 -19.16 4.22
N GLU A 11 3.94 -20.45 3.91
CA GLU A 11 2.89 -21.06 3.07
C GLU A 11 1.47 -20.82 3.62
N ALA A 12 1.27 -20.94 4.94
CA ALA A 12 -0.02 -20.64 5.56
C ALA A 12 -0.45 -19.18 5.36
N SER A 13 0.48 -18.22 5.50
CA SER A 13 0.22 -16.80 5.26
C SER A 13 -0.10 -16.52 3.79
N ARG A 14 0.54 -17.23 2.85
CA ARG A 14 0.26 -17.11 1.41
C ARG A 14 -1.12 -17.65 1.04
N VAL A 15 -1.53 -18.78 1.63
CA VAL A 15 -2.88 -19.34 1.45
C VAL A 15 -3.93 -18.37 2.01
N TRP A 16 -3.70 -17.82 3.21
CA TRP A 16 -4.60 -16.82 3.78
C TRP A 16 -4.73 -15.58 2.89
N LEU A 17 -3.59 -15.03 2.45
CA LEU A 17 -3.56 -13.86 1.57
C LEU A 17 -4.32 -14.12 0.26
N HIS A 18 -4.17 -15.30 -0.34
CA HIS A 18 -4.91 -15.68 -1.55
C HIS A 18 -6.42 -15.60 -1.33
N HIS A 19 -6.93 -16.20 -0.25
CA HIS A 19 -8.36 -16.17 0.07
C HIS A 19 -8.86 -14.77 0.43
N SER A 20 -8.06 -13.96 1.14
CA SER A 20 -8.41 -12.57 1.45
C SER A 20 -8.54 -11.71 0.19
N LEU A 21 -7.62 -11.86 -0.77
CA LEU A 21 -7.65 -11.12 -2.03
C LEU A 21 -8.82 -11.57 -2.92
N ASP A 22 -9.10 -12.87 -2.99
CA ASP A 22 -10.25 -13.42 -3.71
C ASP A 22 -11.58 -12.91 -3.13
N ALA A 23 -11.71 -12.89 -1.80
CA ALA A 23 -12.88 -12.32 -1.14
C ALA A 23 -13.06 -10.82 -1.43
N LEU A 24 -11.98 -10.05 -1.40
CA LEU A 24 -11.99 -8.63 -1.72
C LEU A 24 -12.37 -8.36 -3.18
N ASP A 25 -11.82 -9.10 -4.15
CA ASP A 25 -12.17 -8.96 -5.57
C ASP A 25 -13.66 -9.22 -5.81
N ARG A 26 -14.21 -10.28 -5.22
CA ARG A 26 -15.65 -10.56 -5.30
C ARG A 26 -16.50 -9.43 -4.72
N ASP A 27 -16.11 -8.87 -3.58
CA ASP A 27 -16.87 -7.82 -2.93
C ASP A 27 -16.86 -6.50 -3.74
N LEU A 28 -15.70 -6.14 -4.31
CA LEU A 28 -15.58 -4.99 -5.21
C LEU A 28 -16.48 -5.14 -6.44
N ARG A 29 -16.41 -6.28 -7.13
CA ARG A 29 -17.24 -6.57 -8.31
C ARG A 29 -18.73 -6.51 -7.98
N ARG A 30 -19.12 -7.10 -6.85
CA ARG A 30 -20.51 -7.10 -6.38
C ARG A 30 -21.01 -5.69 -6.08
N THR A 31 -20.21 -4.90 -5.38
CA THR A 31 -20.63 -3.58 -4.89
C THR A 31 -20.70 -2.55 -6.01
N TYR A 32 -19.76 -2.58 -6.96
CA TYR A 32 -19.63 -1.54 -7.98
C TYR A 32 -20.07 -1.98 -9.39
N GLY A 33 -20.51 -3.24 -9.58
CA GLY A 33 -21.07 -3.73 -10.84
C GLY A 33 -20.05 -3.86 -11.99
N GLY A 34 -18.77 -3.69 -11.71
CA GLY A 34 -17.66 -3.69 -12.66
C GLY A 34 -16.35 -3.33 -11.95
N GLY A 35 -15.22 -3.49 -12.63
CA GLY A 35 -13.90 -3.38 -12.01
C GLY A 35 -13.51 -4.62 -11.19
N GLY A 36 -12.41 -4.54 -10.46
CA GLY A 36 -11.85 -5.64 -9.68
C GLY A 36 -10.40 -5.39 -9.28
N LEU A 37 -9.78 -6.36 -8.62
CA LEU A 37 -8.35 -6.32 -8.30
C LEU A 37 -7.52 -6.60 -9.56
N GLN A 38 -6.50 -5.76 -9.76
CA GLN A 38 -5.46 -5.97 -10.76
C GLN A 38 -4.15 -6.29 -10.06
N PHE A 39 -3.48 -7.36 -10.52
CA PHE A 39 -2.23 -7.82 -9.93
C PHE A 39 -1.05 -7.40 -10.80
N HIS A 40 -0.16 -6.61 -10.21
CA HIS A 40 1.08 -6.19 -10.83
C HIS A 40 2.27 -6.78 -10.08
N ARG A 41 3.28 -7.25 -10.83
CA ARG A 41 4.52 -7.81 -10.27
C ARG A 41 5.70 -6.96 -10.72
N GLY A 42 6.60 -6.65 -9.78
CA GLY A 42 7.82 -5.90 -10.04
C GLY A 42 8.06 -4.79 -9.02
N ALA A 43 8.93 -3.84 -9.35
CA ALA A 43 9.17 -2.67 -8.53
C ALA A 43 7.90 -1.80 -8.43
N HIS A 44 7.68 -1.22 -7.25
CA HIS A 44 6.45 -0.48 -6.93
C HIS A 44 6.18 0.67 -7.91
N ALA A 45 7.14 1.56 -8.16
CA ALA A 45 6.88 2.74 -8.99
C ALA A 45 6.52 2.38 -10.46
N PRO A 46 7.28 1.52 -11.18
CA PRO A 46 6.88 1.08 -12.53
C PRO A 46 5.51 0.39 -12.57
N ALA A 47 5.22 -0.47 -11.59
CA ALA A 47 3.93 -1.17 -11.50
C ALA A 47 2.76 -0.19 -11.29
N LEU A 48 2.94 0.78 -10.38
CA LEU A 48 1.94 1.80 -10.09
C LEU A 48 1.73 2.77 -11.26
N LEU A 49 2.78 3.15 -11.98
CA LEU A 49 2.66 3.94 -13.21
C LEU A 49 1.91 3.18 -14.30
N ALA A 50 2.20 1.89 -14.48
CA ALA A 50 1.47 1.06 -15.45
C ALA A 50 -0.02 0.97 -15.09
N ALA A 51 -0.33 0.75 -13.81
CA ALA A 51 -1.71 0.72 -13.31
C ALA A 51 -2.43 2.06 -13.50
N SER A 52 -1.79 3.18 -13.13
CA SER A 52 -2.35 4.52 -13.28
C SER A 52 -2.63 4.86 -14.75
N ARG A 53 -1.70 4.55 -15.66
CA ARG A 53 -1.88 4.77 -17.11
C ARG A 53 -3.01 3.93 -17.69
N ALA A 54 -3.18 2.69 -17.26
CA ALA A 54 -4.24 1.81 -17.75
C ALA A 54 -5.66 2.35 -17.48
N VAL A 55 -5.81 3.21 -16.47
CA VAL A 55 -7.09 3.82 -16.08
C VAL A 55 -7.11 5.35 -16.23
N ASN A 56 -6.07 5.94 -16.82
CA ASN A 56 -5.87 7.39 -16.94
C ASN A 56 -6.00 8.15 -15.60
N ALA A 57 -5.50 7.57 -14.51
CA ALA A 57 -5.52 8.20 -13.18
C ALA A 57 -4.23 9.02 -12.93
N SER A 58 -4.38 10.22 -12.39
CA SER A 58 -3.28 11.07 -11.93
C SER A 58 -2.99 10.94 -10.43
N THR A 59 -3.81 10.20 -9.68
CA THR A 59 -3.70 10.09 -8.23
C THR A 59 -3.89 8.65 -7.78
N ILE A 60 -3.01 8.20 -6.88
CA ILE A 60 -3.02 6.87 -6.27
C ILE A 60 -3.23 7.04 -4.78
N PHE A 61 -4.20 6.32 -4.23
CA PHE A 61 -4.47 6.28 -2.80
C PHE A 61 -3.93 4.99 -2.18
N ALA A 62 -3.25 5.11 -1.04
CA ALA A 62 -2.73 3.96 -0.28
C ALA A 62 -2.88 4.19 1.22
N THR A 63 -2.84 3.12 2.02
CA THR A 63 -2.79 3.23 3.48
C THR A 63 -1.37 3.54 3.97
N LYS A 64 -1.23 4.44 4.95
CA LYS A 64 0.04 4.81 5.60
C LYS A 64 0.66 3.58 6.28
N ARG A 65 1.89 3.26 5.90
CA ARG A 65 2.74 2.24 6.55
C ARG A 65 3.65 2.90 7.58
N HIS A 66 4.05 2.14 8.61
CA HIS A 66 4.75 2.71 9.78
C HIS A 66 6.17 2.16 9.97
N GLU A 67 6.45 0.95 9.46
CA GLU A 67 7.81 0.39 9.49
C GLU A 67 8.81 1.29 8.73
N PRO A 68 9.97 1.63 9.32
CA PRO A 68 10.89 2.61 8.73
C PRO A 68 11.33 2.27 7.29
N ALA A 69 11.53 0.98 6.98
CA ALA A 69 11.87 0.53 5.64
C ALA A 69 10.75 0.79 4.63
N HIS A 70 9.49 0.56 5.02
CA HIS A 70 8.32 0.82 4.18
C HIS A 70 8.07 2.32 4.00
N VAL A 71 8.26 3.13 5.06
CA VAL A 71 8.13 4.59 4.98
C VAL A 71 9.15 5.18 3.99
N ARG A 72 10.42 4.75 4.06
CA ARG A 72 11.46 5.17 3.10
C ARG A 72 11.13 4.73 1.67
N ASN A 73 10.61 3.51 1.50
CA ASN A 73 10.19 3.01 0.21
C ASN A 73 9.02 3.83 -0.37
N ASP A 74 8.00 4.13 0.44
CA ASP A 74 6.86 4.96 0.04
C ASP A 74 7.29 6.36 -0.38
N ALA A 75 8.24 6.98 0.33
CA ALA A 75 8.79 8.29 -0.03
C ALA A 75 9.53 8.24 -1.38
N ALA A 76 10.35 7.21 -1.60
CA ALA A 76 11.06 7.03 -2.87
C ALA A 76 10.10 6.77 -4.05
N VAL A 77 9.04 5.99 -3.82
CA VAL A 77 8.00 5.72 -4.82
C VAL A 77 7.23 7.00 -5.14
N ALA A 78 6.80 7.78 -4.14
CA ALA A 78 6.12 9.05 -4.35
C ALA A 78 6.97 10.03 -5.17
N ALA A 79 8.26 10.15 -4.85
CA ALA A 79 9.19 11.01 -5.59
C ALA A 79 9.38 10.56 -7.05
N ARG A 80 9.30 9.25 -7.33
CA ARG A 80 9.35 8.75 -8.71
C ARG A 80 8.04 9.00 -9.45
N LEU A 81 6.89 8.75 -8.82
CA LEU A 81 5.58 8.96 -9.44
C LEU A 81 5.34 10.42 -9.83
N SER A 82 5.81 11.36 -9.01
CA SER A 82 5.64 12.79 -9.29
C SER A 82 6.38 13.27 -10.53
N GLN A 83 7.49 12.61 -10.92
CA GLN A 83 8.21 12.90 -12.18
C GLN A 83 7.37 12.59 -13.42
N ASP A 84 6.38 11.70 -13.28
CA ASP A 84 5.43 11.30 -14.33
C ASP A 84 4.05 11.97 -14.13
N GLY A 85 3.93 12.97 -13.25
CA GLY A 85 2.67 13.69 -13.00
C GLY A 85 1.64 12.89 -12.19
N VAL A 86 2.06 11.85 -11.47
CA VAL A 86 1.19 11.01 -10.63
C VAL A 86 1.44 11.29 -9.15
N GLU A 87 0.38 11.60 -8.41
CA GLU A 87 0.45 11.82 -6.96
C GLU A 87 0.18 10.54 -6.17
N LEU A 88 0.96 10.30 -5.10
CA LEU A 88 0.70 9.24 -4.13
C LEU A 88 0.20 9.82 -2.79
N VAL A 89 -1.11 9.69 -2.55
CA VAL A 89 -1.79 10.11 -1.32
C VAL A 89 -1.86 8.94 -0.35
N ARG A 90 -1.35 9.15 0.87
CA ARG A 90 -1.32 8.13 1.92
C ARG A 90 -2.29 8.50 3.03
N LEU A 91 -3.28 7.64 3.28
CA LEU A 91 -4.34 7.84 4.27
C LEU A 91 -4.10 6.96 5.51
N PRO A 92 -4.51 7.40 6.71
CA PRO A 92 -4.49 6.54 7.91
C PRO A 92 -5.32 5.26 7.69
N GLY A 93 -4.97 4.17 8.36
CA GLY A 93 -5.80 2.96 8.31
C GLY A 93 -5.38 1.77 9.18
N HIS A 94 -4.10 1.60 9.48
CA HIS A 94 -3.63 0.46 10.30
C HIS A 94 -3.63 0.71 11.81
N LEU A 95 -3.77 1.97 12.24
CA LEU A 95 -3.74 2.36 13.64
C LEU A 95 -5.02 3.09 14.00
N LEU A 96 -5.49 2.88 15.23
CA LEU A 96 -6.64 3.60 15.79
C LEU A 96 -6.36 5.10 15.94
N PHE A 97 -5.10 5.44 16.27
CA PHE A 97 -4.63 6.80 16.40
C PHE A 97 -3.34 6.98 15.61
N ASP A 98 -3.19 8.13 14.96
CA ASP A 98 -1.95 8.50 14.30
C ASP A 98 -0.88 8.76 15.39
N PRO A 99 0.26 8.06 15.39
CA PRO A 99 1.31 8.25 16.39
C PRO A 99 1.83 9.69 16.42
N ASP A 100 1.79 10.39 15.28
CA ASP A 100 2.18 11.80 15.18
C ASP A 100 1.21 12.74 15.95
N LYS A 101 0.03 12.24 16.33
CA LYS A 101 -1.03 12.99 17.02
C LYS A 101 -1.24 12.53 18.47
N ILE A 102 -0.48 11.54 18.95
CA ILE A 102 -0.51 11.11 20.35
C ILE A 102 0.57 11.85 21.11
N GLN A 103 0.18 12.48 22.23
CA GLN A 103 1.10 13.17 23.13
C GLN A 103 0.93 12.61 24.54
N ILE A 104 2.05 12.45 25.24
CA ILE A 104 2.04 12.11 26.66
C ILE A 104 1.69 13.38 27.43
N ASP A 105 0.63 13.35 28.23
CA ASP A 105 0.34 14.44 29.15
C ASP A 105 1.38 14.44 30.26
N MET A 106 2.24 15.46 30.23
CA MET A 106 3.34 15.65 31.17
C MET A 106 2.95 16.60 32.31
N ARG A 107 1.66 16.94 32.46
CA ARG A 107 1.19 17.78 33.58
C ARG A 107 1.09 16.95 34.85
N ARG A 108 1.89 17.33 35.84
CA ARG A 108 1.85 16.85 37.22
C ARG A 108 1.56 18.02 38.15
#